data_AF-A0A1G1X3P3-F1
#
_entry.id   AF-A0A1G1X3P3-F1
#
_cell.length_a   1.000
_cell.length_b   1.000
_cell.length_c   1.000
_cell.angle_alpha   90.00
_cell.angle_beta   90.00
_cell.angle_gamma   90.00
#
_symmetry.space_group_name_H-M   'P 1'
#
loop_
_entity.id
_entity.type
_entity.pdbx_description
1 polymer ?
#
loop_
_entity_poly.entity_id
_entity_poly.type
_entity_poly.pdbx_seq_one_letter_code
_entity_poly.pdbx_strand_id
1 'polypeptide(L)'
;MFHIEAHELHRVLERVRLGHAPKQVIQDLFNSLSAKEKAKIFNQDLAELNLSIRVHNLLKGAGIRTIRDIIVFSNTKKLCSIKWFGPKHLDEVFDALELLGMDPRHWMVKQAL
;
A
#
# COMPACT_ATOMS: atom_id res chain seq x y z
N MET A 1 -4.04 -17.45 30.09
CA MET A 1 -5.17 -16.60 29.66
C MET A 1 -4.67 -15.17 29.68
N PHE A 2 -4.10 -14.70 28.56
CA PHE A 2 -3.49 -13.36 28.50
C PHE A 2 -4.61 -12.32 28.36
N HIS A 3 -4.92 -11.65 29.47
CA HIS A 3 -5.69 -10.42 29.45
C HIS A 3 -4.81 -9.33 28.84
N ILE A 4 -5.05 -9.01 27.56
CA ILE A 4 -4.43 -7.85 26.92
C ILE A 4 -5.26 -6.62 27.30
N GLU A 5 -4.76 -5.87 28.28
CA GLU A 5 -5.29 -4.57 28.70
C GLU A 5 -5.33 -3.61 27.48
N ALA A 6 -6.39 -2.79 27.37
CA ALA A 6 -6.60 -1.83 26.28
C ALA A 6 -5.39 -0.87 26.04
N HIS A 7 -4.52 -0.74 27.04
CA HIS A 7 -3.26 -0.01 27.00
C HIS A 7 -2.21 -0.62 26.05
N GLU A 8 -2.21 -1.93 25.82
CA GLU A 8 -1.31 -2.58 24.85
C GLU A 8 -1.76 -2.32 23.42
N LEU A 9 -3.07 -2.39 23.16
CA LEU A 9 -3.63 -2.06 21.85
C LEU A 9 -3.29 -0.63 21.43
N HIS A 10 -3.42 0.33 22.34
CA HIS A 10 -3.05 1.72 22.08
C HIS A 10 -1.56 1.88 21.78
N ARG A 11 -0.67 1.14 22.49
CA ARG A 11 0.77 1.14 22.23
C ARG A 11 1.14 0.51 20.89
N VAL A 12 0.49 -0.58 20.51
CA VAL A 12 0.71 -1.22 19.20
C VAL A 12 0.25 -0.30 18.08
N LEU A 13 -0.92 0.33 18.22
CA LEU A 13 -1.45 1.29 17.25
C LEU A 13 -0.55 2.54 17.14
N GLU A 14 -0.01 3.07 18.25
CA GLU A 14 0.97 4.17 18.22
C GLU A 14 2.29 3.78 17.55
N ARG A 15 2.81 2.57 17.77
CA ARG A 15 4.06 2.11 17.12
C ARG A 15 3.90 1.87 15.63
N VAL A 16 2.72 1.43 15.20
CA VAL A 16 2.34 1.37 13.78
C VAL A 16 2.25 2.79 13.20
N ARG A 17 1.65 3.73 13.93
CA ARG A 17 1.48 5.14 13.53
C ARG A 17 2.79 5.94 13.50
N LEU A 18 3.77 5.58 14.33
CA LEU A 18 5.12 6.15 14.37
C LEU A 18 6.09 5.52 13.34
N GLY A 19 5.62 4.60 12.48
CA GLY A 19 6.42 4.03 11.39
C GLY A 19 7.48 3.01 11.81
N HIS A 20 7.42 2.49 13.04
CA HIS A 20 8.41 1.56 13.60
C HIS A 20 7.83 0.17 13.90
N ALA A 21 6.79 -0.25 13.16
CA ALA A 21 6.53 -1.68 13.01
C ALA A 21 7.54 -2.23 11.99
N PRO A 22 8.29 -3.30 12.28
CA PRO A 22 9.15 -3.92 11.28
C PRO A 22 8.29 -4.25 10.05
N LYS A 23 8.73 -3.85 8.85
CA LYS A 23 8.03 -4.18 7.58
C LYS A 23 7.58 -5.64 7.54
N GLN A 24 8.40 -6.52 8.12
CA GLN A 24 8.13 -7.93 8.28
C GLN A 24 6.79 -8.22 8.98
N VAL A 25 6.45 -7.52 10.07
CA VAL A 25 5.21 -7.77 10.83
C VAL A 25 3.97 -7.40 10.02
N ILE A 26 4.00 -6.29 9.28
CA ILE A 26 2.87 -5.87 8.42
C ILE A 26 2.72 -6.83 7.24
N GLN A 27 3.84 -7.25 6.62
CA GLN A 27 3.84 -8.22 5.54
C GLN A 27 3.36 -9.60 6.01
N ASP A 28 3.78 -10.07 7.18
CA ASP A 28 3.35 -11.34 7.75
C ASP A 28 1.85 -11.32 8.05
N LEU A 29 1.34 -10.22 8.62
CA LEU A 29 -0.09 -10.02 8.84
C LEU A 29 -0.85 -10.06 7.52
N PHE A 30 -0.41 -9.32 6.50
CA PHE A 30 -1.04 -9.34 5.18
C PHE A 30 -1.01 -10.74 4.56
N ASN A 31 0.11 -11.45 4.65
CA ASN A 31 0.25 -12.81 4.13
C ASN A 31 -0.65 -13.82 4.85
N SER A 32 -0.91 -13.62 6.15
CA SER A 32 -1.81 -14.44 6.97
C SER A 32 -3.30 -14.27 6.63
N LEU A 33 -3.67 -13.17 5.96
CA LEU A 33 -5.06 -12.93 5.54
C LEU A 33 -5.54 -13.97 4.52
N SER A 34 -6.81 -14.35 4.63
CA SER A 34 -7.48 -15.20 3.67
C SER A 34 -7.59 -14.53 2.30
N ALA A 35 -7.76 -15.32 1.24
CA ALA A 35 -7.94 -14.80 -0.12
C ALA A 35 -9.13 -13.81 -0.24
N LYS A 36 -10.19 -14.02 0.54
CA LYS A 36 -11.37 -13.15 0.58
C LYS A 36 -11.05 -11.79 1.20
N GLU A 37 -10.27 -11.76 2.27
CA GLU A 37 -9.83 -10.53 2.93
C GLU A 37 -8.86 -9.74 2.04
N LYS A 38 -7.90 -10.42 1.42
CA LYS A 38 -7.01 -9.80 0.42
C LYS A 38 -7.79 -9.21 -0.75
N ALA A 39 -8.78 -9.94 -1.27
CA ALA A 39 -9.63 -9.43 -2.35
C ALA A 39 -10.43 -8.19 -1.93
N LYS A 40 -10.90 -8.13 -0.68
CA LYS A 40 -11.58 -6.96 -0.13
C LYS A 40 -10.64 -5.75 -0.12
N ILE A 41 -9.41 -5.91 0.38
CA ILE A 41 -8.39 -4.85 0.39
C ILE A 41 -8.10 -4.38 -1.03
N PHE A 42 -7.84 -5.29 -1.96
CA PHE A 42 -7.53 -4.92 -3.35
C PHE A 42 -8.66 -4.16 -4.06
N ASN A 43 -9.91 -4.39 -3.66
CA ASN A 43 -11.06 -3.73 -4.26
C ASN A 43 -11.42 -2.39 -3.57
N GLN A 44 -10.68 -1.97 -2.53
CA GLN A 44 -10.90 -0.66 -1.92
C GLN A 44 -10.49 0.46 -2.89
N ASP A 45 -11.23 1.58 -2.79
CA ASP A 45 -10.96 2.80 -3.53
C ASP A 45 -9.69 3.49 -3.00
N LEU A 46 -8.93 4.10 -3.89
CA LEU A 46 -7.76 4.90 -3.53
C LEU A 46 -8.11 6.14 -2.71
N ALA A 47 -9.37 6.60 -2.74
CA ALA A 47 -9.86 7.67 -1.88
C ALA A 47 -9.76 7.33 -0.38
N GLU A 48 -9.77 6.04 -0.03
CA GLU A 48 -9.60 5.56 1.35
C GLU A 48 -8.13 5.47 1.76
N LEU A 49 -7.20 5.56 0.80
CA LEU A 49 -5.78 5.68 1.08
C LEU A 49 -5.46 7.15 1.37
N ASN A 50 -4.63 7.37 2.38
CA ASN A 50 -4.18 8.70 2.78
C ASN A 50 -3.11 9.28 1.81
N LEU A 51 -3.38 9.23 0.51
CA LEU A 51 -2.55 9.77 -0.56
C LEU A 51 -2.74 11.29 -0.68
N SER A 52 -1.75 12.01 -1.18
CA SER A 52 -1.96 13.43 -1.48
C SER A 52 -3.01 13.59 -2.58
N ILE A 53 -3.77 14.69 -2.51
CA ILE A 53 -4.76 15.07 -3.53
C ILE A 53 -4.13 15.08 -4.94
N ARG A 54 -2.85 15.44 -5.05
CA ARG A 54 -2.12 15.45 -6.33
C ARG A 54 -1.91 14.05 -6.87
N VAL A 55 -1.39 13.12 -6.06
CA VAL A 55 -1.22 11.72 -6.46
C VAL A 55 -2.57 11.08 -6.79
N HIS A 56 -3.57 11.31 -5.95
CA HIS A 56 -4.92 10.82 -6.18
C HIS A 56 -5.49 11.32 -7.52
N ASN A 57 -5.32 12.60 -7.84
CA ASN A 57 -5.80 13.17 -9.11
C ASN A 57 -5.02 12.65 -10.33
N LEU A 58 -3.71 12.39 -10.19
CA LEU A 58 -2.91 11.76 -11.26
C LEU A 58 -3.36 10.33 -11.53
N LEU A 59 -3.57 9.53 -10.48
CA LEU A 59 -4.03 8.15 -10.58
C LEU A 59 -5.45 8.09 -11.17
N LYS A 60 -6.36 8.94 -10.69
CA LYS A 60 -7.71 9.07 -11.23
C LYS A 60 -7.70 9.47 -12.71
N GLY A 61 -6.81 10.40 -13.10
CA GLY A 61 -6.62 10.82 -14.49
C GLY A 61 -6.06 9.71 -15.39
N ALA A 62 -5.27 8.79 -14.84
CA ALA A 62 -4.78 7.59 -15.53
C ALA A 62 -5.81 6.44 -15.57
N GLY A 63 -6.99 6.62 -14.97
CA GLY A 63 -8.03 5.59 -14.88
C GLY A 63 -7.83 4.59 -13.75
N ILE A 64 -6.92 4.86 -12.82
CA ILE A 64 -6.62 4.01 -11.67
C ILE A 64 -7.50 4.47 -10.50
N ARG A 65 -8.37 3.59 -9.98
CA ARG A 65 -9.33 3.93 -8.91
C ARG A 65 -9.25 2.99 -7.71
N THR A 66 -8.67 1.81 -7.88
CA THR A 66 -8.55 0.82 -6.81
C THR A 66 -7.09 0.42 -6.57
N ILE A 67 -6.82 -0.17 -5.41
CA ILE A 67 -5.51 -0.75 -5.09
C ILE A 67 -5.13 -1.84 -6.11
N ARG A 68 -6.11 -2.66 -6.53
CA ARG A 68 -5.93 -3.65 -7.59
C ARG A 68 -5.40 -3.02 -8.87
N ASP A 69 -5.96 -1.89 -9.28
CA ASP A 69 -5.52 -1.19 -10.48
C ASP A 69 -4.05 -0.75 -10.35
N ILE A 70 -3.63 -0.23 -9.20
CA ILE A 70 -2.21 0.12 -8.97
C ILE A 70 -1.29 -1.08 -9.13
N ILE A 71 -1.66 -2.25 -8.59
CA ILE A 71 -0.83 -3.47 -8.68
C ILE A 71 -0.71 -3.91 -10.15
N VAL A 72 -1.84 -3.93 -10.88
CA VAL A 72 -1.87 -4.30 -12.30
C VAL A 72 -1.07 -3.30 -13.16
N PHE A 73 -1.20 -2.00 -12.88
CA PHE A 73 -0.45 -0.96 -13.58
C PHE A 73 1.05 -0.98 -13.27
N SER A 74 1.42 -1.28 -12.02
CA SER A 74 2.81 -1.48 -11.60
C SER A 74 3.45 -2.64 -12.37
N ASN A 75 2.75 -3.76 -12.49
CA ASN A 75 3.22 -4.94 -13.24
C ASN A 75 3.32 -4.71 -14.76
N THR A 76 2.62 -3.72 -15.31
CA THR A 76 2.60 -3.48 -16.77
C THR A 76 3.52 -2.33 -17.20
N LYS A 77 4.40 -1.83 -16.31
CA LYS A 77 5.30 -0.68 -16.53
C LYS A 77 4.60 0.63 -16.93
N LYS A 78 3.26 0.67 -16.91
CA LYS A 78 2.46 1.85 -17.27
C LYS A 78 2.49 2.93 -16.20
N LEU A 79 2.74 2.56 -14.94
CA LEU A 79 2.84 3.52 -13.84
C LEU A 79 3.96 4.55 -14.07
N CYS A 80 5.12 4.10 -14.55
CA CYS A 80 6.25 4.97 -14.90
C CYS A 80 6.04 5.79 -16.20
N SER A 81 5.02 5.45 -16.99
CA SER A 81 4.65 6.19 -18.21
C SER A 81 3.66 7.33 -17.96
N ILE A 82 3.16 7.48 -16.72
CA ILE A 82 2.28 8.60 -16.39
C ILE A 82 3.12 9.89 -16.41
N LYS A 83 2.80 10.77 -17.37
CA LYS A 83 3.56 11.98 -17.77
C LYS A 83 4.01 12.91 -16.62
N TRP A 84 3.41 12.80 -15.44
CA TRP A 84 3.65 13.68 -14.29
C TRP A 84 4.03 12.94 -13.00
N PHE A 85 4.33 11.65 -13.08
CA PHE A 85 4.83 10.87 -11.94
C PHE A 85 6.31 11.14 -11.70
N GLY A 86 6.58 12.20 -10.94
CA GLY A 86 7.89 12.41 -10.30
C GLY A 86 8.18 11.40 -9.18
N PRO A 87 9.45 11.30 -8.72
CA PRO A 87 9.87 10.35 -7.68
C PRO A 87 9.06 10.46 -6.39
N LYS A 88 8.71 11.69 -5.98
CA LYS A 88 7.87 11.93 -4.79
C LYS A 88 6.46 11.33 -4.88
N HIS A 89 5.87 11.34 -6.08
CA HIS A 89 4.54 10.75 -6.29
C HIS A 89 4.60 9.23 -6.28
N LEU A 90 5.70 8.65 -6.77
CA LEU A 90 5.96 7.21 -6.67
C LEU A 90 6.16 6.79 -5.22
N ASP A 91 6.97 7.54 -4.46
CA ASP A 91 7.19 7.28 -3.04
C ASP A 91 5.88 7.31 -2.24
N GLU A 92 5.00 8.28 -2.46
CA GLU A 92 3.67 8.31 -1.81
C GLU A 92 2.83 7.07 -2.12
N VAL A 93 2.83 6.61 -3.37
CA VAL A 93 2.12 5.39 -3.76
C VAL A 93 2.75 4.16 -3.12
N PHE A 94 4.08 4.10 -3.07
CA PHE A 94 4.79 2.97 -2.47
C PHE A 94 4.61 2.91 -0.97
N ASP A 95 4.70 4.03 -0.28
CA ASP A 95 4.48 4.12 1.16
C ASP A 95 3.04 3.70 1.50
N ALA A 96 2.05 4.11 0.70
CA ALA A 96 0.66 3.67 0.89
C ALA A 96 0.48 2.15 0.69
N LEU A 97 1.17 1.54 -0.28
CA LEU A 97 1.14 0.09 -0.48
C LEU A 97 1.90 -0.65 0.62
N GLU A 98 3.00 -0.10 1.10
CA GLU A 98 3.79 -0.68 2.19
C GLU A 98 3.01 -0.69 3.51
N LEU A 99 2.19 0.34 3.77
CA LEU A 99 1.27 0.37 4.91
C LEU A 99 0.22 -0.74 4.86
N LEU A 100 -0.10 -1.27 3.67
CA LEU A 100 -1.00 -2.41 3.49
C LEU A 100 -0.28 -3.76 3.59
N GLY A 101 1.04 -3.77 3.79
CA GLY A 101 1.85 -5.00 3.84
C GLY A 101 2.28 -5.53 2.48
N MET A 102 2.23 -4.69 1.44
CA MET A 102 2.74 -5.03 0.11
C MET A 102 4.15 -4.47 -0.11
N ASP A 103 4.98 -5.16 -0.88
CA ASP A 103 6.31 -4.66 -1.28
C ASP A 103 6.32 -4.32 -2.77
N PRO A 104 5.97 -3.07 -3.15
CA PRO A 104 5.95 -2.65 -4.53
C PRO A 104 7.36 -2.52 -5.14
N ARG A 105 8.39 -2.31 -4.31
CA ARG A 105 9.78 -2.15 -4.79
C ARG A 105 10.30 -3.47 -5.35
N HIS A 106 9.93 -4.60 -4.73
CA HIS A 106 10.22 -5.93 -5.27
C HIS A 106 9.58 -6.16 -6.65
N TRP A 107 8.36 -5.65 -6.87
CA TRP A 107 7.62 -5.86 -8.13
C TRP A 107 8.19 -5.09 -9.32
N MET A 108 8.88 -3.97 -9.08
CA MET A 108 9.55 -3.22 -10.15
C MET A 108 10.88 -3.83 -10.60
N VAL A 109 11.63 -4.46 -9.70
CA VAL A 109 12.97 -5.03 -10.02
C VAL A 109 12.86 -6.31 -10.85
N LYS A 110 11.79 -7.09 -10.68
CA LYS A 110 11.59 -8.36 -11.40
C LYS A 110 11.27 -8.24 -12.90
N GLN A 111 11.23 -7.03 -13.47
CA GLN A 111 11.04 -6.84 -14.91
C GLN A 111 12.17 -6.07 -15.61
N ALA A 112 13.30 -5.86 -14.93
CA ALA A 112 14.51 -5.30 -15.54
C ALA A 112 15.54 -6.36 -15.94
N LEU A 113 15.22 -7.65 -15.80
CA LEU A 113 16.00 -8.80 -16.25
C LEU A 113 15.22 -9.60 -17.29
#